data_AF-A0A645HL79-F1
#
_entry.id   AF-A0A645HL79-F1
#
_cell.length_a   1.000
_cell.length_b   1.000
_cell.length_c   1.000
_cell.angle_alpha   90.00
_cell.angle_beta   90.00
_cell.angle_gamma   90.00
#
_symmetry.space_group_name_H-M   'P 1'
#
loop_
_entity.id
_entity.type
_entity.pdbx_description
1 polymer ?
#
loop_
_entity_poly.entity_id
_entity_poly.type
_entity_poly.pdbx_seq_one_letter_code
_entity_poly.pdbx_strand_id
1 'polypeptide(L)'
;MYLTTVPAGNGLPIQQDKQMVLCAVNTDGQIERQTVFEKGLIPEPFTTVIIGDKLIVGFQTAIGIYDKNSFKELARIPVETKCTFAIPHGNEVLVFTQRNLYVIDVATGKILDKAPLPIAICGPEKDPHGMEVHSATFDEAGNLYFSQHGELFRLSTKA
;
A
#
# COMPACT_ATOMS: atom_id res chain seq x y z
N MET A 1 3.28 18.03 13.33
CA MET A 1 4.08 17.49 12.22
C MET A 1 4.03 15.98 12.37
N TYR A 2 3.10 15.31 11.68
CA TYR A 2 2.86 13.88 11.88
C TYR A 2 3.75 13.09 10.91
N LEU A 3 4.95 12.72 11.36
CA LEU A 3 5.67 11.61 10.76
C LEU A 3 5.00 10.33 11.27
N THR A 4 4.28 9.63 10.39
CA THR A 4 3.98 8.22 10.66
C THR A 4 5.26 7.43 10.38
N THR A 5 5.59 6.50 11.27
CA THR A 5 6.66 5.53 11.07
C THR A 5 6.31 4.69 9.86
N VAL A 6 7.04 4.92 8.77
CA VAL A 6 6.83 4.15 7.55
C VAL A 6 7.86 3.02 7.53
N PRO A 7 7.45 1.73 7.48
CA PRO A 7 8.36 0.63 7.26
C PRO A 7 9.17 0.88 5.98
N ALA A 8 10.42 0.45 5.95
CA ALA A 8 11.28 0.57 4.78
C ALA A 8 10.55 0.13 3.50
N GLY A 9 10.34 1.09 2.58
CA GLY A 9 9.67 0.87 1.30
C GLY A 9 8.26 1.45 1.16
N ASN A 10 7.63 1.88 2.24
CA ASN A 10 6.37 2.61 2.17
C ASN A 10 6.67 4.13 2.23
N GLY A 11 5.87 4.94 1.53
CA GLY A 11 5.92 6.39 1.64
C GLY A 11 4.51 6.94 1.68
N LEU A 12 4.22 7.87 2.60
CA LEU A 12 3.03 8.71 2.47
C LEU A 12 3.32 9.78 1.41
N PRO A 13 2.43 10.03 0.45
CA PRO A 13 2.59 11.17 -0.45
C PRO A 13 2.50 12.46 0.36
N ILE A 14 3.63 13.12 0.60
CA ILE A 14 3.65 14.45 1.21
C ILE A 14 3.43 15.45 0.08
N GLN A 15 2.29 16.16 0.12
CA GLN A 15 2.01 17.27 -0.79
C GLN A 15 2.83 18.49 -0.39
N GLN A 16 3.71 18.94 -1.29
CA GLN A 16 4.33 20.26 -1.23
C GLN A 16 4.21 20.93 -2.59
N ASP A 17 3.55 22.08 -2.67
CA ASP A 17 3.65 23.09 -3.74
C ASP A 17 3.84 22.55 -5.18
N LYS A 18 2.94 21.64 -5.58
CA LYS A 18 2.86 20.97 -6.92
C LYS A 18 3.73 19.74 -7.13
N GLN A 19 4.30 19.18 -6.07
CA GLN A 19 5.09 17.95 -6.12
C GLN A 19 4.50 16.91 -5.17
N MET A 20 4.55 15.64 -5.59
CA MET A 20 4.36 14.50 -4.72
C MET A 20 5.71 13.91 -4.39
N VAL A 21 5.92 13.68 -3.10
CA VAL A 21 7.17 13.15 -2.57
C VAL A 21 6.91 11.76 -2.01
N LEU A 22 7.63 10.77 -2.56
CA LEU A 22 7.76 9.43 -2.00
C LEU A 22 9.07 9.36 -1.23
N CYS A 23 8.99 9.16 0.08
CA CYS A 23 10.15 8.92 0.92
C CYS A 23 10.25 7.44 1.24
N ALA A 24 11.39 6.82 0.92
CA ALA A 24 11.79 5.58 1.56
C ALA A 24 12.49 5.96 2.87
N VAL A 25 11.95 5.48 3.98
CA VAL A 25 12.45 5.74 5.33
C VAL A 25 13.03 4.46 5.89
N ASN A 26 14.22 4.47 6.47
CA ASN A 26 14.78 3.27 7.10
C ASN A 26 14.15 2.99 8.46
N THR A 27 14.59 1.88 9.07
CA THR A 27 14.15 1.44 10.39
C THR A 27 14.39 2.48 11.49
N ASP A 28 15.33 3.40 11.29
CA ASP A 28 15.66 4.47 12.23
C ASP A 28 14.87 5.76 11.97
N GLY A 29 13.91 5.73 11.04
CA GLY A 29 13.09 6.91 10.72
C GLY A 29 13.78 7.94 9.84
N GLN A 30 14.97 7.63 9.29
CA GLN A 30 15.69 8.53 8.39
C GLN A 30 15.28 8.31 6.94
N ILE A 31 15.12 9.41 6.17
CA ILE A 31 14.85 9.34 4.73
C ILE A 31 16.12 8.86 4.03
N GLU A 32 16.08 7.66 3.46
CA GLU A 32 17.20 7.11 2.67
C GLU A 32 17.11 7.51 1.19
N ARG A 33 15.89 7.64 0.68
CA ARG A 33 15.66 8.01 -0.71
C ARG A 33 14.38 8.81 -0.85
N GLN A 34 14.43 9.86 -1.64
CA GLN A 34 13.30 10.69 -1.99
C GLN A 34 13.06 10.60 -3.51
N THR A 35 11.84 10.24 -3.90
CA THR A 35 11.38 10.35 -5.30
C THR A 35 10.38 11.49 -5.35
N VAL A 36 10.69 12.52 -6.12
CA VAL A 36 9.84 13.70 -6.28
C VAL A 36 9.29 13.71 -7.69
N PHE A 37 8.00 13.94 -7.85
CA PHE A 37 7.36 14.00 -9.16
C PHE A 37 6.28 15.07 -9.21
N GLU A 38 6.05 15.61 -10.41
CA GLU A 38 5.10 16.70 -10.63
C GLU A 38 3.66 16.24 -10.42
N LYS A 39 2.86 17.14 -9.82
CA LYS A 39 1.43 16.95 -9.63
C LYS A 39 0.73 16.77 -10.98
N GLY A 40 -0.10 15.73 -11.07
CA GLY A 40 -0.87 15.40 -12.28
C GLY A 40 -0.27 14.27 -13.13
N LEU A 41 0.99 13.87 -12.89
CA LEU A 41 1.58 12.70 -13.54
C LEU A 41 0.91 11.39 -13.10
N ILE A 42 0.53 11.32 -11.83
CA ILE A 42 -0.19 10.19 -11.24
C ILE A 42 -1.45 10.76 -10.56
N PRO A 43 -2.65 10.20 -10.81
CA PRO A 43 -3.88 10.59 -10.11
C PRO A 43 -3.73 10.47 -8.60
N GLU A 44 -4.53 11.19 -7.80
CA GLU A 44 -4.37 11.28 -6.34
C GLU A 44 -4.20 9.90 -5.66
N PRO A 45 -2.98 9.58 -5.18
CA PRO A 45 -2.69 8.25 -4.64
C PRO A 45 -2.99 8.20 -3.14
N PHE A 46 -3.51 7.05 -2.68
CA PHE A 46 -3.73 6.80 -1.25
C PHE A 46 -2.58 6.03 -0.60
N THR A 47 -1.91 5.17 -1.36
CA THR A 47 -0.75 4.42 -0.91
C THR A 47 0.20 4.18 -2.07
N THR A 48 1.49 4.07 -1.78
CA THR A 48 2.52 3.83 -2.79
C THR A 48 3.65 2.98 -2.24
N VAL A 49 4.19 2.09 -3.06
CA VAL A 49 5.36 1.27 -2.76
C VAL A 49 6.22 1.12 -4.02
N ILE A 50 7.55 1.02 -3.84
CA ILE A 50 8.49 0.76 -4.94
C ILE A 50 9.00 -0.67 -4.82
N ILE A 51 8.91 -1.44 -5.91
CA ILE A 51 9.45 -2.81 -6.00
C ILE A 51 10.32 -2.88 -7.26
N GLY A 52 11.64 -3.02 -7.07
CA GLY A 52 12.60 -3.03 -8.18
C GLY A 52 12.58 -1.73 -8.99
N ASP A 53 12.22 -1.83 -10.27
CA ASP A 53 12.05 -0.71 -11.20
C ASP A 53 10.59 -0.23 -11.34
N LYS A 54 9.68 -0.76 -10.52
CA LYS A 54 8.25 -0.45 -10.56
C LYS A 54 7.81 0.41 -9.39
N LEU A 55 6.89 1.31 -9.67
CA LEU A 55 6.13 2.08 -8.69
C LEU A 55 4.69 1.55 -8.68
N ILE A 56 4.23 1.10 -7.52
CA ILE A 56 2.86 0.65 -7.31
C ILE A 56 2.10 1.76 -6.61
N VAL A 57 0.90 2.04 -7.10
CA VAL A 57 0.05 3.13 -6.63
C VAL A 57 -1.36 2.63 -6.38
N GLY A 58 -1.83 2.74 -5.15
CA GLY A 58 -3.22 2.46 -4.79
C GLY A 58 -4.10 3.70 -4.92
N PHE A 59 -5.23 3.55 -5.62
CA PHE A 59 -6.25 4.58 -5.83
C PHE A 59 -7.57 4.20 -5.16
N GLN A 60 -8.61 5.02 -5.38
CA GLN A 60 -9.95 4.76 -4.85
C GLN A 60 -10.57 3.46 -5.39
N THR A 61 -10.33 3.12 -6.66
CA THR A 61 -10.97 1.98 -7.33
C THR A 61 -10.02 1.23 -8.28
N ALA A 62 -8.72 1.46 -8.13
CA ALA A 62 -7.72 0.77 -8.93
C ALA A 62 -6.37 0.70 -8.22
N ILE A 63 -5.52 -0.19 -8.70
CA ILE A 63 -4.10 -0.27 -8.40
C ILE A 63 -3.37 -0.06 -9.72
N GLY A 64 -2.49 0.95 -9.78
CA GLY A 64 -1.64 1.22 -10.93
C GLY A 64 -0.23 0.70 -10.70
N ILE A 65 0.37 0.16 -11.76
CA ILE A 65 1.77 -0.23 -11.83
C ILE A 65 2.42 0.67 -12.86
N TYR A 66 3.46 1.37 -12.45
CA TYR A 66 4.18 2.34 -13.26
C TYR A 66 5.66 1.97 -13.36
N ASP A 67 6.30 2.33 -14.46
CA ASP A 67 7.75 2.40 -14.49
C ASP A 67 8.21 3.53 -13.56
N LYS A 68 9.11 3.24 -12.61
CA LYS A 68 9.47 4.22 -11.55
C LYS A 68 10.22 5.44 -12.06
N ASN A 69 10.88 5.33 -13.22
CA ASN A 69 11.75 6.37 -13.75
C ASN A 69 10.99 7.28 -14.73
N SER A 70 10.16 6.69 -15.59
CA SER A 70 9.38 7.40 -16.61
C SER A 70 7.96 7.72 -16.19
N PHE A 71 7.47 7.11 -15.10
CA PHE A 71 6.08 7.21 -14.63
C PHE A 71 5.04 6.80 -15.67
N LYS A 72 5.44 6.02 -16.69
CA LYS A 72 4.51 5.44 -17.66
C LYS A 72 3.71 4.33 -16.99
N GLU A 73 2.38 4.37 -17.12
CA GLU A 73 1.51 3.29 -16.67
C GLU A 73 1.78 2.02 -17.48
N LEU A 74 2.09 0.94 -16.78
CA LEU A 74 2.37 -0.39 -17.34
C LEU A 74 1.17 -1.30 -17.20
N ALA A 75 0.45 -1.20 -16.08
CA ALA A 75 -0.78 -1.94 -15.84
C ALA A 75 -1.70 -1.16 -14.90
N ARG A 76 -3.01 -1.42 -15.02
CA ARG A 76 -4.05 -0.89 -14.15
C ARG A 76 -5.03 -1.99 -13.80
N ILE A 77 -5.17 -2.25 -12.51
CA ILE A 77 -5.93 -3.35 -11.94
C ILE A 77 -7.14 -2.74 -11.22
N PRO A 78 -8.38 -2.93 -11.70
CA PRO A 78 -9.56 -2.45 -11.01
C PRO A 78 -9.73 -3.12 -9.64
N VAL A 79 -10.12 -2.35 -8.62
CA VAL A 79 -10.50 -2.85 -7.30
C VAL A 79 -11.80 -2.22 -6.83
N GLU A 80 -12.53 -2.94 -5.99
CA GLU A 80 -13.90 -2.58 -5.58
C GLU A 80 -13.97 -1.39 -4.61
N THR A 81 -12.90 -1.14 -3.87
CA THR A 81 -12.88 -0.14 -2.78
C THR A 81 -11.52 0.52 -2.67
N LYS A 82 -11.49 1.66 -1.97
CA LYS A 82 -10.30 2.47 -1.73
C LYS A 82 -9.13 1.62 -1.23
N CYS A 83 -7.97 1.77 -1.88
CA CYS A 83 -6.69 1.25 -1.39
C CYS A 83 -6.26 2.07 -0.17
N THR A 84 -5.85 1.39 0.89
CA THR A 84 -5.52 2.02 2.18
C THR A 84 -4.06 1.82 2.53
N PHE A 85 -3.48 0.68 2.15
CA PHE A 85 -2.11 0.34 2.47
C PHE A 85 -1.54 -0.63 1.42
N ALA A 86 -0.24 -0.55 1.16
CA ALA A 86 0.48 -1.51 0.34
C ALA A 86 1.76 -1.94 1.07
N ILE A 87 2.19 -3.18 0.88
CA ILE A 87 3.44 -3.71 1.44
C ILE A 87 4.12 -4.63 0.43
N PRO A 88 5.45 -4.51 0.22
CA PRO A 88 6.17 -5.38 -0.69
C PRO A 88 6.44 -6.75 -0.08
N HIS A 89 6.37 -7.81 -0.89
CA HIS A 89 6.76 -9.18 -0.52
C HIS A 89 7.48 -9.86 -1.70
N GLY A 90 8.80 -9.75 -1.74
CA GLY A 90 9.57 -10.23 -2.89
C GLY A 90 9.19 -9.50 -4.19
N ASN A 91 8.74 -10.23 -5.21
CA ASN A 91 8.20 -9.68 -6.47
C ASN A 91 6.69 -9.42 -6.43
N GLU A 92 6.06 -9.63 -5.29
CA GLU A 92 4.64 -9.41 -5.09
C GLU A 92 4.41 -8.13 -4.30
N VAL A 93 3.22 -7.58 -4.44
CA VAL A 93 2.71 -6.52 -3.58
C VAL A 93 1.39 -6.95 -2.99
N LEU A 94 1.28 -6.80 -1.68
CA LEU A 94 0.02 -6.94 -0.96
C LEU A 94 -0.61 -5.56 -0.87
N VAL A 95 -1.81 -5.41 -1.43
CA VAL A 95 -2.57 -4.16 -1.37
C VAL A 95 -3.84 -4.37 -0.56
N PHE A 96 -3.90 -3.69 0.57
CA PHE A 96 -5.08 -3.62 1.41
C PHE A 96 -6.02 -2.57 0.84
N THR A 97 -7.28 -2.96 0.71
CA THR A 97 -8.39 -2.05 0.53
C THR A 97 -9.23 -2.04 1.80
N GLN A 98 -10.27 -1.20 1.85
CA GLN A 98 -11.23 -1.19 2.96
C GLN A 98 -11.92 -2.54 3.22
N ARG A 99 -11.89 -3.48 2.27
CA ARG A 99 -12.63 -4.75 2.37
C ARG A 99 -11.83 -5.99 2.03
N ASN A 100 -10.75 -5.85 1.27
CA ASN A 100 -10.02 -7.00 0.74
C ASN A 100 -8.51 -6.78 0.85
N LEU A 101 -7.78 -7.88 0.88
CA LEU A 101 -6.37 -7.96 0.62
C LEU A 101 -6.19 -8.54 -0.79
N TYR A 102 -5.45 -7.83 -1.64
CA TYR A 102 -5.05 -8.29 -2.96
C TYR A 102 -3.57 -8.67 -2.93
N VAL A 103 -3.22 -9.83 -3.46
CA VAL A 103 -1.84 -10.24 -3.73
C VAL A 103 -1.62 -10.11 -5.23
N ILE A 104 -0.65 -9.29 -5.62
CA ILE A 104 -0.42 -8.93 -7.02
C ILE A 104 1.02 -9.26 -7.41
N ASP A 105 1.18 -9.99 -8.49
CA ASP A 105 2.47 -10.15 -9.15
C ASP A 105 2.84 -8.85 -9.87
N VAL A 106 3.91 -8.20 -9.44
CA VAL A 106 4.30 -6.88 -9.97
C VAL A 106 4.87 -6.98 -11.39
N ALA A 107 5.47 -8.11 -11.75
CA ALA A 107 6.07 -8.29 -13.06
C ALA A 107 5.03 -8.34 -14.18
N THR A 108 3.90 -9.01 -13.94
CA THR A 108 2.82 -9.24 -14.91
C THR A 108 1.60 -8.35 -14.66
N GLY A 109 1.47 -7.75 -13.48
CA GLY A 109 0.29 -6.98 -13.08
C GLY A 109 -0.96 -7.83 -12.89
N LYS A 110 -0.80 -9.12 -12.56
CA LYS A 110 -1.90 -10.04 -12.32
C LYS A 110 -2.22 -10.17 -10.84
N ILE A 111 -3.52 -10.29 -10.53
CA ILE A 111 -3.97 -10.69 -9.19
C ILE A 111 -3.66 -12.19 -9.04
N LEU A 112 -2.80 -12.51 -8.07
CA LEU A 112 -2.49 -13.88 -7.68
C LEU A 112 -3.54 -14.43 -6.71
N ASP A 113 -3.96 -13.59 -5.76
CA ASP A 113 -4.97 -13.95 -4.76
C ASP A 113 -5.77 -12.73 -4.28
N LYS A 114 -6.96 -13.00 -3.75
CA LYS A 114 -7.86 -12.02 -3.14
C LYS A 114 -8.52 -12.64 -1.92
N ALA A 115 -8.24 -12.09 -0.75
CA ALA A 115 -8.87 -12.48 0.50
C ALA A 115 -9.75 -11.35 1.06
N PRO A 116 -10.95 -11.64 1.58
CA PRO A 116 -11.69 -10.65 2.36
C PRO A 116 -10.92 -10.35 3.64
N LEU A 117 -10.83 -9.07 4.02
CA LEU A 117 -10.29 -8.72 5.33
C LEU A 117 -11.33 -9.07 6.41
N PRO A 118 -10.88 -9.59 7.57
CA PRO A 118 -11.77 -9.80 8.70
C PRO A 118 -12.43 -8.46 9.03
N ILE A 119 -13.75 -8.40 8.90
CA ILE A 119 -14.50 -7.23 9.33
C ILE A 119 -14.51 -7.31 10.85
N ALA A 120 -13.69 -6.51 11.55
CA ALA A 120 -13.97 -6.16 12.93
C ALA A 120 -15.41 -5.63 12.95
N ILE A 121 -16.33 -6.40 13.54
CA ILE A 121 -17.74 -6.05 13.64
C ILE A 121 -17.85 -4.93 14.69
N CYS A 122 -17.42 -3.74 14.31
CA CYS A 122 -17.92 -2.52 14.90
C CYS A 122 -19.31 -2.33 14.26
N GLY A 123 -20.35 -2.29 15.09
CA GLY A 123 -21.73 -2.19 14.64
C GLY A 123 -21.97 -1.07 13.60
N PRO A 124 -23.09 -1.11 12.87
CA PRO A 124 -23.33 -0.38 11.62
C PRO A 124 -23.24 1.17 11.67
N GLU A 125 -22.89 1.78 12.80
CA GLU A 125 -22.97 3.23 13.02
C GLU A 125 -21.68 3.92 13.48
N LYS A 126 -20.54 3.25 13.60
CA LYS A 126 -19.31 3.92 14.07
C LYS A 126 -18.05 3.48 13.32
N ASP A 127 -17.86 4.03 12.12
CA ASP A 127 -16.65 4.79 11.77
C ASP A 127 -16.71 5.27 10.30
N PRO A 128 -16.90 6.58 10.01
CA PRO A 128 -16.80 7.12 8.65
C PRO A 128 -15.38 7.07 8.07
N HIS A 129 -14.35 6.79 8.88
CA HIS A 129 -12.95 6.67 8.46
C HIS A 129 -12.56 5.27 8.00
N GLY A 130 -13.48 4.31 8.09
CA GLY A 130 -13.36 3.03 7.41
C GLY A 130 -12.34 2.07 8.03
N MET A 131 -12.47 0.81 7.63
CA MET A 131 -11.64 -0.31 8.03
C MET A 131 -10.24 -0.21 7.43
N GLU A 132 -9.41 0.74 7.90
CA GLU A 132 -8.07 0.98 7.34
C GLU A 132 -6.99 0.21 8.09
N VAL A 133 -6.09 -0.41 7.33
CA VAL A 133 -4.87 -1.03 7.88
C VAL A 133 -3.82 0.05 8.03
N HIS A 134 -3.29 0.23 9.24
CA HIS A 134 -2.30 1.28 9.53
C HIS A 134 -0.86 0.79 9.42
N SER A 135 -0.64 -0.50 9.69
CA SER A 135 0.68 -1.12 9.62
C SER A 135 0.54 -2.59 9.28
N ALA A 136 1.52 -3.13 8.57
CA ALA A 136 1.65 -4.54 8.30
C ALA A 136 3.12 -4.94 8.27
N THR A 137 3.42 -6.19 8.61
CA THR A 137 4.77 -6.78 8.51
C THR A 137 4.67 -8.29 8.33
N PHE A 138 5.76 -8.90 7.87
CA PHE A 138 5.90 -10.35 7.78
C PHE A 138 6.86 -10.86 8.85
N ASP A 139 6.61 -12.07 9.37
CA ASP A 139 7.61 -12.80 10.12
C ASP A 139 8.54 -13.62 9.19
N GLU A 140 9.56 -14.25 9.76
CA GLU A 140 10.51 -15.10 9.01
C GLU A 140 9.85 -16.33 8.36
N ALA A 141 8.68 -16.73 8.84
CA ALA A 141 7.90 -17.83 8.27
C ALA A 141 6.92 -17.36 7.16
N GLY A 142 6.89 -16.06 6.86
CA GLY A 142 6.02 -15.46 5.85
C GLY A 142 4.57 -15.24 6.33
N ASN A 143 4.29 -15.34 7.63
CA ASN A 143 2.98 -14.95 8.14
C ASN A 143 2.84 -13.43 8.10
N LEU A 144 1.69 -12.96 7.65
CA LEU A 144 1.37 -11.53 7.63
C LEU A 144 0.72 -11.12 8.94
N TYR A 145 1.29 -10.12 9.59
CA TYR A 145 0.73 -9.43 10.75
C TYR A 145 0.31 -8.03 10.33
N PHE A 146 -0.89 -7.61 10.70
CA PHE A 146 -1.35 -6.25 10.42
C PHE A 146 -2.24 -5.70 11.51
N SER A 147 -2.18 -4.39 11.70
CA SER A 147 -3.01 -3.69 12.67
C SER A 147 -4.16 -2.97 11.97
N GLN A 148 -5.37 -3.19 12.45
CA GLN A 148 -6.57 -2.50 11.99
C GLN A 148 -7.40 -2.14 13.22
N HIS A 149 -7.77 -0.86 13.39
CA HIS A 149 -8.53 -0.37 14.54
C HIS A 149 -7.90 -0.68 15.92
N GLY A 150 -6.57 -0.72 15.99
CA GLY A 150 -5.85 -1.06 17.23
C GLY A 150 -5.87 -2.55 17.58
N GLU A 151 -6.51 -3.39 16.77
CA GLU A 151 -6.45 -4.84 16.87
C GLU A 151 -5.32 -5.39 15.98
N LEU A 152 -4.70 -6.47 16.42
CA LEU A 152 -3.65 -7.17 15.69
C LEU A 152 -4.23 -8.44 15.06
N PHE A 153 -4.13 -8.53 13.74
CA PHE A 153 -4.54 -9.68 12.95
C PHE A 153 -3.31 -10.44 12.43
N ARG A 154 -3.49 -11.75 12.24
CA ARG A 154 -2.50 -12.62 11.60
C ARG A 154 -3.17 -13.42 10.48
N LEU A 155 -2.58 -13.37 9.29
CA LEU A 155 -2.90 -14.30 8.19
C LEU A 155 -1.73 -15.28 8.04
N SER A 156 -2.04 -16.56 8.19
CA SER A 156 -1.08 -17.65 7.98
C SER A 156 -1.06 -18.03 6.50
N THR A 157 0.14 -18.19 5.93
CA THR A 157 0.33 -18.74 4.58
C THR A 157 0.17 -20.26 4.53
N LYS A 158 0.01 -20.92 5.69
CA LYS A 158 -0.27 -22.34 5.80
C LYS A 158 -1.67 -22.56 6.38
N ALA A 159 -2.52 -23.21 5.59
CA ALA A 159 -3.74 -23.86 6.06
C ALA A 159 -3.41 -25.17 6.80
#